data_AF-A0AAE3C4H1-F1
#
_entry.id   AF-A0AAE3C4H1-F1
#
_cell.length_a   1.000
_cell.length_b   1.000
_cell.length_c   1.000
_cell.angle_alpha   90.00
_cell.angle_beta   90.00
_cell.angle_gamma   90.00
#
_symmetry.space_group_name_H-M   'P 1'
#
loop_
_entity.id
_entity.type
_entity.pdbx_description
1 polymer ?
#
loop_
_entity_poly.entity_id
_entity_poly.type
_entity_poly.pdbx_seq_one_letter_code
_entity_poly.pdbx_strand_id
1 'polypeptide(L)' 'MSRSLLLNETCRFKLQPNDEQAIVLEDLFKTYSEMVKACLDRAIRLNLTSRRRLHEAIYKELRTKYPSHP' A
#
# COMPACT_ATOMS: atom_id res chain seq x y z
N MET A 1 -47.28 -4.16 -6.78
CA MET A 1 -46.23 -5.20 -6.70
C MET A 1 -44.89 -4.53 -6.94
N SER A 2 -44.16 -4.25 -5.87
CA SER A 2 -42.92 -3.47 -5.87
C SER A 2 -41.81 -4.24 -6.60
N ARG A 3 -41.33 -3.72 -7.75
CA ARG A 3 -40.11 -4.24 -8.39
C ARG A 3 -38.93 -3.75 -7.56
N SER A 4 -38.54 -4.59 -6.61
CA SER A 4 -37.23 -4.55 -5.95
C SER A 4 -36.15 -4.46 -7.04
N LEU A 5 -35.63 -3.27 -7.29
CA LEU A 5 -34.39 -3.06 -8.02
C LEU A 5 -33.28 -3.63 -7.14
N LEU A 6 -33.02 -4.92 -7.31
CA LEU A 6 -31.88 -5.60 -6.73
C LEU A 6 -30.62 -4.84 -7.15
N LEU A 7 -30.05 -4.09 -6.20
CA LEU A 7 -28.74 -3.43 -6.21
C LEU A 7 -27.57 -4.43 -6.35
N ASN A 8 -27.75 -5.49 -7.15
CA ASN A 8 -26.73 -6.47 -7.47
C ASN A 8 -25.92 -6.09 -8.71
N GLU A 9 -26.20 -4.95 -9.33
CA GLU A 9 -25.36 -4.33 -10.33
C GLU A 9 -24.16 -3.65 -9.66
N THR A 10 -23.31 -4.43 -9.01
CA THR A 10 -21.89 -4.06 -9.03
C THR A 10 -21.49 -4.20 -10.50
N CYS A 11 -21.58 -3.09 -11.23
CA CYS A 11 -20.94 -2.92 -12.52
C CYS A 11 -19.44 -3.16 -12.34
N ARG A 12 -19.05 -4.44 -12.33
CA ARG A 12 -17.67 -4.88 -12.50
C ARG A 12 -17.34 -4.65 -13.95
N PHE A 13 -17.18 -3.39 -14.32
CA PHE A 13 -16.36 -3.06 -15.47
C PHE A 13 -14.96 -3.56 -15.11
N LYS A 14 -14.65 -4.81 -15.49
CA LYS A 14 -13.28 -5.25 -15.68
C LYS A 14 -12.76 -4.53 -16.92
N LEU A 15 -12.63 -3.20 -16.83
CA LEU A 15 -11.83 -2.45 -17.78
C LEU A 15 -10.42 -2.96 -17.55
N GLN A 16 -9.95 -3.79 -18.48
CA GLN A 16 -8.53 -4.07 -18.56
C GLN A 16 -7.85 -2.70 -18.73
N PRO A 17 -6.82 -2.40 -17.92
CA PRO A 17 -6.08 -1.16 -18.09
C PRO A 17 -5.59 -1.10 -19.53
N ASN A 18 -5.65 0.08 -20.15
CA ASN A 18 -4.94 0.30 -21.40
C ASN A 18 -3.42 0.23 -21.14
N ASP A 19 -2.61 0.19 -22.19
CA ASP A 19 -1.17 -0.03 -22.06
C ASP A 19 -0.48 1.00 -21.14
N GLU A 20 -0.90 2.27 -21.20
CA GLU A 20 -0.38 3.33 -20.33
C GLU A 20 -0.76 3.10 -18.85
N GLN A 21 -2.02 2.75 -18.58
CA GLN A 21 -2.49 2.44 -17.24
C GLN A 21 -1.81 1.18 -16.68
N ALA A 22 -1.54 0.18 -17.52
CA ALA A 22 -0.88 -1.05 -17.13
C ALA A 22 0.56 -0.77 -16.67
N ILE A 23 1.30 0.07 -17.41
CA ILE A 23 2.65 0.51 -17.05
C ILE A 23 2.63 1.25 -15.70
N VAL A 24 1.71 2.21 -15.53
CA VAL A 24 1.60 2.97 -14.27
C VAL A 24 1.26 2.06 -13.09
N LEU A 25 0.36 1.08 -13.29
CA LEU A 25 0.02 0.11 -12.26
C LEU A 25 1.20 -0.79 -11.91
N GLU A 26 1.96 -1.25 -12.91
CA GLU A 26 3.16 -2.07 -12.70
C GLU A 26 4.21 -1.31 -11.88
N ASP A 27 4.47 -0.03 -12.19
CA ASP A 27 5.37 0.83 -11.43
C ASP A 27 4.89 1.06 -9.99
N LEU A 28 3.59 1.25 -9.79
CA LEU A 28 2.96 1.36 -8.47
C LEU A 28 3.15 0.08 -7.64
N PHE A 29 2.88 -1.08 -8.24
CA PHE A 29 3.04 -2.37 -7.57
C PHE A 29 4.51 -2.68 -7.26
N LYS A 30 5.42 -2.34 -8.18
CA LYS A 30 6.85 -2.48 -7.96
C LYS A 30 7.31 -1.61 -6.79
N THR A 31 6.95 -0.33 -6.80
CA THR A 31 7.29 0.61 -5.71
C THR A 31 6.75 0.12 -4.37
N TYR A 32 5.49 -0.34 -4.33
CA TYR A 32 4.90 -0.90 -3.13
C TYR A 32 5.64 -2.15 -2.65
N SER A 33 5.99 -3.06 -3.56
CA SER A 33 6.77 -4.27 -3.24
C SER A 33 8.12 -3.92 -2.61
N GLU A 34 8.82 -2.93 -3.17
CA GLU A 34 10.09 -2.43 -2.64
C GLU A 34 9.94 -1.83 -1.25
N MET A 35 8.88 -1.03 -1.01
CA MET A 35 8.58 -0.50 0.32
C MET A 35 8.32 -1.60 1.34
N VAL A 36 7.56 -2.64 0.97
CA VAL A 36 7.26 -3.77 1.85
C VAL A 36 8.54 -4.56 2.16
N LYS A 37 9.37 -4.85 1.16
CA LYS A 37 10.67 -5.52 1.34
C LYS A 37 11.57 -4.75 2.30
N ALA A 38 11.70 -3.43 2.11
CA ALA A 38 12.48 -2.59 2.99
C ALA A 38 11.99 -2.62 4.45
N CYS A 39 10.67 -2.64 4.66
CA CYS A 39 10.09 -2.80 5.99
C CYS A 39 10.43 -4.16 6.61
N LEU A 40 10.32 -5.25 5.85
CA LEU A 40 10.65 -6.61 6.30
C LEU A 40 12.14 -6.73 6.66
N ASP A 41 13.04 -6.24 5.81
CA ASP A 41 14.48 -6.24 6.07
C ASP A 41 14.82 -5.43 7.33
N ARG A 42 14.09 -4.35 7.59
CA ARG A 42 14.25 -3.56 8.80
C ARG A 42 13.74 -4.31 10.03
N ALA A 43 12.59 -4.98 9.92
CA ALA A 43 12.02 -5.79 10.98
C ALA A 43 12.98 -6.91 11.41
N ILE A 44 13.57 -7.61 10.43
CA ILE A 44 14.58 -8.66 10.66
C ILE A 44 15.82 -8.06 11.35
N ARG A 45 16.38 -6.96 10.82
CA ARG A 45 17.57 -6.31 11.41
C ARG A 45 17.36 -5.83 12.85
N LEU A 46 16.15 -5.40 13.19
CA LEU A 46 15.81 -4.92 14.54
C LEU A 46 15.24 -6.03 15.44
N ASN A 47 15.14 -7.26 14.95
CA ASN A 47 14.47 -8.38 15.62
C ASN A 47 13.05 -8.02 16.11
N LEU A 48 12.28 -7.34 15.26
CA LEU A 48 10.92 -6.89 15.54
C LEU A 48 9.92 -7.74 14.77
N THR A 49 9.02 -8.41 15.49
CA THR A 49 7.91 -9.17 14.90
C THR A 49 6.59 -8.40 14.91
N SER A 50 6.50 -7.33 15.72
CA SER A 50 5.30 -6.50 15.82
C SER A 50 5.30 -5.38 14.79
N ARG A 51 4.27 -5.35 13.94
CA ARG A 51 4.03 -4.25 12.98
C ARG A 51 4.03 -2.89 13.67
N ARG A 52 3.39 -2.77 14.84
CA ARG A 52 3.31 -1.50 15.58
C ARG A 52 4.71 -1.02 15.98
N ARG A 53 5.53 -1.90 16.54
CA ARG A 53 6.91 -1.56 16.95
C ARG A 53 7.79 -1.21 15.75
N LEU A 54 7.61 -1.90 14.62
CA LEU A 54 8.30 -1.59 13.37
C LEU A 54 7.92 -0.18 12.88
N HIS A 55 6.62 0.15 12.88
CA HIS A 55 6.13 1.46 12.48
C HIS A 55 6.69 2.58 13.37
N GLU A 56 6.64 2.41 14.70
CA GLU A 56 7.23 3.36 15.66
C GLU A 56 8.74 3.56 15.42
N ALA A 57 9.48 2.48 15.15
CA ALA A 57 10.92 2.55 14.88
C ALA A 57 11.24 3.33 13.58
N ILE A 58 10.54 3.01 12.48
CA ILE A 58 10.71 3.71 11.20
C ILE A 58 10.36 5.19 11.34
N TYR A 59 9.23 5.49 11.99
CA TYR A 59 8.76 6.87 12.13
C TYR A 59 9.69 7.70 13.02
N LYS A 60 10.24 7.12 14.10
CA LYS A 60 11.24 7.78 14.96
C LYS A 60 12.50 8.15 14.18
N GLU A 61 13.00 7.25 13.34
CA GLU A 61 14.16 7.49 12.49
C GLU A 61 13.88 8.59 11.46
N LEU A 62 12.70 8.54 10.81
CA LEU A 62 12.27 9.57 9.87
C LEU A 62 12.17 10.95 10.52
N ARG A 63 11.58 11.06 11.71
CA ARG A 63 11.49 12.31 12.47
C ARG A 63 12.85 12.84 12.91
N THR A 64 13.80 11.95 13.18
CA THR A 64 15.17 12.34 13.50
C THR A 64 15.88 12.88 12.26
N LYS A 65 15.65 12.27 11.10
CA LYS A 65 16.28 12.66 9.82
C LYS A 65 15.64 13.91 9.20
N TYR A 66 14.34 14.09 9.39
CA TYR A 66 13.56 15.20 8.85
C TYR A 66 12.75 15.90 9.95
N PRO A 67 13.42 16.61 10.87
CA PRO A 67 12.78 17.18 12.06
C PRO A 67 11.78 18.30 11.76
N SER A 68 11.94 18.99 10.62
CA SER A 68 11.09 20.11 10.19
C SER A 68 9.96 19.69 9.24
N HIS A 69 9.88 18.41 8.87
CA HIS A 69 8.80 17.92 8.02
C HIS A 69 7.58 17.59 8.89
N PRO A 70 6.36 18.05 8.51
CA PRO A 70 5.16 17.89 9.32
C PRO A 70 4.82 16.44 9.64
#